data_AF-A0A8H4C5T8-F1
#
_entry.id   AF-A0A8H4C5T8-F1
#
_cell.length_a   1.000
_cell.length_b   1.000
_cell.length_c   1.000
_cell.angle_alpha   90.00
_cell.angle_beta   90.00
_cell.angle_gamma   90.00
#
_symmetry.space_group_name_H-M   'P 1'
#
loop_
_entity.id
_entity.type
_entity.pdbx_description
1 polymer ?
#
loop_
_entity_poly.entity_id
_entity_poly.type
_entity_poly.pdbx_seq_one_letter_code
_entity_poly.pdbx_strand_id
1 'polypeptide(L)'
;MLGLSGWKPLFFYTAAFLNVVILPKHLKTGETKIKGAIKAIPSDPEYSIPKAIVKTAWDGCNSLLLTFALLNLKWAKHGAPELMEEKLAVWINVIISLYIGIPYFQVGMKLPLFTLWGGPVLTTMAMLL
;
A
#
# COMPACT_ATOMS: atom_id res chain seq x y z
N MET A 1 -28.07 6.17 15.38
CA MET A 1 -28.36 5.32 14.20
C MET A 1 -27.29 5.61 13.15
N LEU A 2 -26.33 4.71 12.96
CA LEU A 2 -25.37 4.83 11.87
C LEU A 2 -26.06 4.26 10.62
N GLY A 3 -26.70 5.12 9.83
CA GLY A 3 -27.08 4.76 8.46
C GLY A 3 -25.85 4.40 7.63
N LEU A 4 -26.05 3.88 6.42
CA LEU A 4 -24.96 3.52 5.48
C LEU A 4 -23.94 4.66 5.28
N SER A 5 -24.33 5.93 5.51
CA SER A 5 -23.45 7.11 5.47
C SER A 5 -22.32 7.11 6.51
N GLY A 6 -22.50 6.48 7.67
CA GLY A 6 -21.45 6.41 8.71
C GLY A 6 -20.33 5.42 8.40
N TRP A 7 -20.58 4.47 7.49
CA TRP A 7 -19.61 3.43 7.13
C TRP A 7 -18.57 3.92 6.12
N LYS A 8 -18.90 4.87 5.23
CA LYS A 8 -17.93 5.39 4.25
C LYS A 8 -16.72 6.05 4.92
N PRO A 9 -16.90 7.01 5.86
CA PRO A 9 -15.76 7.63 6.53
C PRO A 9 -14.97 6.61 7.34
N LEU A 10 -15.63 5.65 7.99
CA LEU A 10 -14.97 4.61 8.77
C LEU A 10 -14.04 3.75 7.91
N PHE A 11 -14.49 3.33 6.72
CA PHE A 11 -13.67 2.55 5.79
C PHE A 11 -12.49 3.37 5.26
N PHE A 12 -12.70 4.63 4.89
CA PHE A 12 -11.61 5.51 4.49
C PHE A 12 -10.60 5.74 5.64
N TYR A 13 -11.05 6.02 6.87
CA TYR A 13 -10.14 6.15 8.02
C TYR A 13 -9.35 4.88 8.30
N THR A 14 -10.01 3.72 8.20
CA THR A 14 -9.35 2.42 8.40
C THR A 14 -8.31 2.16 7.32
N ALA A 15 -8.63 2.43 6.05
CA ALA A 15 -7.69 2.33 4.94
C ALA A 15 -6.49 3.30 5.10
N ALA A 16 -6.75 4.53 5.58
CA ALA A 16 -5.69 5.49 5.88
C ALA A 16 -4.76 4.97 7.00
N PHE A 17 -5.34 4.44 8.07
CA PHE A 17 -4.59 3.87 9.19
C PHE A 17 -3.70 2.70 8.75
N LEU A 18 -4.24 1.75 7.98
CA LEU A 18 -3.48 0.59 7.50
C LEU A 18 -2.25 0.99 6.68
N ASN A 19 -2.38 2.02 5.84
CA ASN A 19 -1.26 2.53 5.05
C ASN A 19 -0.16 3.20 5.91
N VAL A 20 -0.51 3.88 7.01
CA VAL A 20 0.48 4.57 7.86
C VAL A 20 1.10 3.65 8.90
N VAL A 21 0.31 2.78 9.54
CA VAL A 21 0.76 1.97 10.68
C VAL A 21 1.89 1.01 10.31
N ILE A 22 1.96 0.59 9.05
CA ILE A 22 3.02 -0.32 8.57
C ILE A 22 4.36 0.39 8.34
N LEU A 23 4.38 1.72 8.15
CA LEU A 23 5.58 2.47 7.75
C LEU A 23 6.77 2.26 8.68
N PRO A 24 6.65 2.34 10.02
CA PRO A 24 7.81 2.13 10.91
C PRO A 24 8.45 0.75 10.73
N LYS A 25 7.62 -0.30 10.59
CA LYS A 25 8.10 -1.67 10.36
C LYS A 25 8.69 -1.81 8.96
N HIS A 26 8.08 -1.20 7.95
CA HIS A 26 8.54 -1.25 6.55
C HIS A 26 9.91 -0.59 6.37
N LEU A 27 10.10 0.60 6.97
CA LEU A 27 11.38 1.31 7.00
C LEU A 27 12.47 0.49 7.69
N LYS A 28 12.18 -0.03 8.90
CA LYS A 28 13.13 -0.89 9.64
C LYS A 28 13.49 -2.15 8.86
N THR A 29 12.53 -2.76 8.17
CA THR A 29 12.76 -3.96 7.34
C THR A 29 13.62 -3.63 6.14
N GLY A 30 13.40 -2.48 5.50
CA GLY A 30 14.24 -1.95 4.43
C GLY A 30 15.71 -1.82 4.86
N GLU A 31 15.95 -1.16 5.99
CA GLU A 31 17.29 -0.88 6.50
C GLU A 31 18.03 -2.13 7.01
N THR A 32 17.31 -3.15 7.44
CA THR A 32 17.92 -4.36 8.03
C THR A 32 17.86 -5.55 7.07
N LYS A 33 16.66 -6.09 6.84
CA LYS A 33 16.46 -7.36 6.13
C LYS A 33 16.66 -7.21 4.62
N ILE A 34 16.14 -6.14 4.01
CA ILE A 34 16.28 -5.92 2.56
C ILE A 34 17.73 -5.58 2.20
N LYS A 35 18.38 -4.66 2.92
CA LYS A 35 19.82 -4.40 2.73
C LYS A 35 20.66 -5.67 2.90
N GLY A 36 20.36 -6.50 3.90
CA GLY A 36 21.02 -7.79 4.10
C GLY A 36 20.83 -8.76 2.93
N ALA A 37 19.59 -8.91 2.46
CA ALA A 37 19.26 -9.78 1.32
C ALA A 37 19.96 -9.33 0.04
N ILE A 38 19.95 -8.02 -0.27
CA ILE A 38 20.66 -7.46 -1.43
C ILE A 38 22.16 -7.77 -1.37
N LYS A 39 22.79 -7.61 -0.18
CA LYS A 39 24.22 -7.92 0.00
C LYS A 39 24.55 -9.40 -0.26
N ALA A 40 23.61 -10.31 0.02
CA ALA A 40 23.80 -11.75 -0.18
C ALA A 40 23.70 -12.18 -1.66
N ILE A 41 23.15 -11.35 -2.54
CA ILE A 41 23.10 -11.62 -3.98
C ILE A 41 24.55 -11.64 -4.52
N PRO A 42 24.98 -12.69 -5.24
CA PRO A 42 26.31 -12.75 -5.85
C PRO A 42 26.61 -11.54 -6.73
N SER A 43 27.89 -11.17 -6.83
CA SER A 43 28.34 -10.13 -7.75
C SER A 43 28.44 -10.69 -9.17
N ASP A 44 27.29 -10.85 -9.80
CA ASP A 44 27.14 -11.22 -11.22
C ASP A 44 26.82 -9.97 -12.05
N PRO A 45 27.47 -9.73 -13.20
CA PRO A 45 27.11 -8.66 -14.12
C PRO A 45 25.60 -8.61 -14.45
N GLU A 46 24.93 -9.75 -14.55
CA GLU A 46 23.48 -9.87 -14.80
C GLU A 46 22.65 -9.14 -13.73
N TYR A 47 23.09 -9.20 -12.46
CA TYR A 47 22.35 -8.63 -11.32
C TYR A 47 22.85 -7.26 -10.89
N SER A 48 23.88 -6.71 -11.56
CA SER A 48 24.49 -5.43 -11.18
C SER A 48 23.49 -4.27 -11.10
N ILE A 49 22.65 -4.11 -12.13
CA ILE A 49 21.63 -3.06 -12.19
C ILE A 49 20.48 -3.33 -11.20
N PRO A 50 19.80 -4.50 -11.21
CA PRO A 50 18.73 -4.79 -10.26
C PRO A 50 19.16 -4.61 -8.80
N LYS A 51 20.35 -5.09 -8.43
CA LYS A 51 20.91 -4.99 -7.08
C LYS A 51 21.07 -3.53 -6.64
N ALA A 52 21.40 -2.62 -7.56
CA ALA A 52 21.55 -1.20 -7.28
C ALA A 52 20.20 -0.47 -7.05
N ILE A 53 19.12 -0.90 -7.70
CA ILE A 53 17.84 -0.18 -7.68
C ILE A 53 16.79 -0.75 -6.72
N VAL A 54 16.91 -2.01 -6.29
CA VAL A 54 15.89 -2.67 -5.44
C VAL A 54 15.64 -1.92 -4.13
N LYS A 55 16.69 -1.37 -3.49
CA LYS A 55 16.50 -0.60 -2.26
C LYS A 55 15.74 0.70 -2.50
N THR A 56 16.07 1.41 -3.59
CA THR A 56 15.37 2.64 -3.98
C THR A 56 13.89 2.36 -4.28
N ALA A 57 13.59 1.27 -4.99
CA ALA A 57 12.22 0.84 -5.26
C ALA A 57 11.46 0.53 -3.95
N TRP A 58 12.09 -0.23 -3.03
CA TRP A 58 11.53 -0.50 -1.71
C TRP A 58 11.22 0.79 -0.94
N ASP A 59 12.14 1.74 -0.91
CA ASP A 59 11.95 2.99 -0.19
C ASP A 59 10.87 3.87 -0.83
N GLY A 60 10.79 3.86 -2.16
CA GLY A 60 9.73 4.51 -2.93
C GLY A 60 8.33 4.01 -2.57
N CYS A 61 8.17 2.75 -2.18
CA CYS A 61 6.86 2.25 -1.72
C CYS A 61 6.32 3.02 -0.51
N ASN A 62 7.19 3.59 0.34
CA ASN A 62 6.73 4.38 1.49
C ASN A 62 5.99 5.66 1.07
N SER A 63 6.40 6.29 -0.04
CA SER A 63 5.71 7.48 -0.53
C SER A 63 4.33 7.14 -1.09
N LEU A 64 4.18 5.99 -1.75
CA LEU A 64 2.89 5.48 -2.21
C LEU A 64 1.95 5.21 -1.04
N LEU A 65 2.43 4.52 0.00
CA LEU A 65 1.64 4.27 1.22
C LEU A 65 1.18 5.59 1.87
N LEU A 66 2.08 6.55 2.03
CA LEU A 66 1.71 7.85 2.61
C LEU A 66 0.73 8.63 1.73
N THR A 67 0.90 8.57 0.41
CA THR A 67 -0.01 9.22 -0.55
C THR A 67 -1.41 8.64 -0.43
N PHE A 68 -1.55 7.31 -0.43
CA PHE A 68 -2.85 6.67 -0.26
C PHE A 68 -3.45 6.90 1.12
N ALA A 69 -2.64 7.02 2.17
CA ALA A 69 -3.13 7.41 3.48
C ALA A 69 -3.74 8.81 3.47
N LEU A 70 -3.07 9.79 2.85
CA LEU A 70 -3.55 11.16 2.75
C LEU A 70 -4.81 11.28 1.88
N LEU A 71 -4.88 10.54 0.77
CA LEU A 71 -6.07 10.49 -0.08
C LEU A 71 -7.26 9.90 0.66
N ASN A 72 -7.08 8.77 1.35
CA ASN A 72 -8.12 8.18 2.17
C ASN A 72 -8.57 9.13 3.30
N LEU A 73 -7.63 9.82 3.96
CA LEU A 73 -7.95 10.83 4.97
C LEU A 73 -8.75 12.01 4.40
N LYS A 74 -8.38 12.48 3.19
CA LYS A 74 -9.13 13.51 2.46
C LYS A 74 -10.56 13.04 2.22
N TRP A 75 -10.73 11.85 1.66
CA TRP A 75 -12.07 11.35 1.31
C TRP A 75 -12.94 11.05 2.53
N ALA A 76 -12.34 10.63 3.65
CA ALA A 76 -13.04 10.49 4.92
C ALA A 76 -13.63 11.81 5.45
N LYS A 77 -12.94 12.93 5.21
CA LYS A 77 -13.32 14.26 5.72
C LYS A 77 -14.20 15.07 4.77
N HIS A 78 -14.02 14.89 3.47
CA HIS A 78 -14.55 15.80 2.46
C HIS A 78 -15.46 15.13 1.42
N GLY A 79 -15.67 13.82 1.50
CA GLY A 79 -16.49 13.07 0.55
C GLY A 79 -15.67 12.12 -0.34
N ALA A 80 -16.35 11.12 -0.89
CA ALA A 80 -15.74 10.07 -1.71
C ALA A 80 -15.16 10.62 -3.03
N PRO A 81 -14.31 9.85 -3.73
CA PRO A 81 -13.86 10.16 -5.09
C PRO A 81 -15.02 10.47 -6.06
N GLU A 82 -15.04 11.68 -6.63
CA GLU A 82 -16.08 12.06 -7.61
C GLU A 82 -15.50 12.16 -9.02
N LEU A 83 -14.29 12.70 -9.14
CA LEU A 83 -13.58 12.90 -10.41
C LEU A 83 -13.10 11.57 -11.00
N MET A 84 -12.96 11.54 -12.33
CA MET A 84 -12.49 10.35 -13.03
C MET A 84 -11.07 9.96 -12.59
N GLU A 85 -10.20 10.94 -12.42
CA GLU A 85 -8.80 10.77 -12.01
C GLU A 85 -8.70 10.15 -10.61
N GLU A 86 -9.58 10.54 -9.68
CA GLU A 86 -9.61 9.97 -8.33
C GLU A 86 -10.11 8.52 -8.36
N LYS A 87 -11.15 8.24 -9.14
CA LYS A 87 -11.67 6.87 -9.34
C LYS A 87 -10.62 5.98 -10.00
N LEU A 88 -9.91 6.48 -11.00
CA LEU A 88 -8.81 5.77 -11.64
C LEU A 88 -7.67 5.51 -10.66
N ALA A 89 -7.31 6.48 -9.80
CA ALA A 89 -6.29 6.29 -8.78
C ALA A 89 -6.67 5.15 -7.81
N VAL A 90 -7.95 5.05 -7.42
CA VAL A 90 -8.46 3.92 -6.60
C VAL A 90 -8.32 2.59 -7.36
N TRP A 91 -8.78 2.51 -8.61
CA TRP A 91 -8.72 1.26 -9.37
C TRP A 91 -7.29 0.81 -9.69
N ILE A 92 -6.40 1.74 -10.06
CA ILE A 92 -4.98 1.45 -10.26
C ILE A 92 -4.37 0.91 -8.96
N ASN A 93 -4.70 1.53 -7.82
CA ASN A 93 -4.22 1.05 -6.53
C ASN A 93 -4.68 -0.38 -6.24
N VAL A 94 -5.94 -0.71 -6.49
CA VAL A 94 -6.47 -2.08 -6.31
C VAL A 94 -5.72 -3.07 -7.18
N ILE A 95 -5.58 -2.80 -8.48
CA ILE A 95 -4.92 -3.72 -9.43
C ILE A 95 -3.47 -3.95 -9.03
N ILE A 96 -2.71 -2.88 -8.81
CA ILE A 96 -1.30 -2.97 -8.43
C ILE A 96 -1.16 -3.68 -7.09
N SER A 97 -1.97 -3.34 -6.09
CA SER A 97 -1.84 -3.91 -4.76
C SER A 97 -2.25 -5.38 -4.69
N LEU A 98 -3.23 -5.81 -5.50
CA LEU A 98 -3.53 -7.22 -5.72
C LEU A 98 -2.32 -7.96 -6.28
N TYR A 99 -1.73 -7.43 -7.37
CA TYR A 99 -0.57 -8.03 -8.03
C TYR A 99 0.64 -8.14 -7.10
N ILE A 100 1.06 -7.05 -6.43
CA ILE A 100 2.24 -7.07 -5.56
C ILE A 100 2.01 -7.82 -4.24
N GLY A 101 0.77 -8.12 -3.86
CA GLY A 101 0.47 -8.95 -2.70
C GLY A 101 0.61 -10.46 -2.95
N ILE A 102 0.60 -10.91 -4.22
CA ILE A 102 0.72 -12.34 -4.57
C ILE A 102 1.99 -12.97 -3.98
N PRO A 103 3.20 -12.38 -4.14
CA PRO A 103 4.42 -12.94 -3.54
C PRO A 103 4.33 -13.08 -2.02
N TYR A 104 3.75 -12.10 -1.32
CA TYR A 104 3.58 -12.14 0.13
C TYR A 104 2.66 -13.28 0.55
N PHE A 105 1.56 -13.48 -0.19
CA PHE A 105 0.65 -14.59 0.05
C PHE A 105 1.34 -15.95 -0.15
N GLN A 106 2.11 -16.09 -1.23
CA GLN A 106 2.84 -17.33 -1.56
C GLN A 106 3.86 -17.71 -0.48
N VAL A 107 4.54 -16.74 0.14
CA VAL A 107 5.48 -16.99 1.24
C VAL A 107 4.83 -16.98 2.63
N GLY A 108 3.49 -16.98 2.70
CA GLY A 108 2.73 -17.04 3.96
C GLY A 108 2.77 -15.76 4.81
N MET A 109 3.26 -14.64 4.26
CA MET A 109 3.32 -13.36 4.95
C MET A 109 1.96 -12.65 4.90
N LYS A 110 1.10 -12.97 5.88
CA LYS A 110 -0.27 -12.43 5.95
C LYS A 110 -0.36 -10.96 6.37
N LEU A 111 0.52 -10.50 7.25
CA LEU A 111 0.42 -9.15 7.83
C LEU A 111 0.45 -8.01 6.77
N PRO A 112 1.35 -8.02 5.76
CA PRO A 112 1.35 -7.00 4.72
C PRO A 112 0.07 -6.99 3.88
N LEU A 113 -0.63 -8.12 3.76
CA LEU A 113 -1.86 -8.23 2.96
C LEU A 113 -3.01 -7.37 3.51
N PHE A 114 -3.00 -7.01 4.80
CA PHE A 114 -3.95 -6.03 5.30
C PHE A 114 -3.75 -4.65 4.67
N THR A 115 -2.50 -4.25 4.44
CA THR A 115 -2.22 -2.97 3.77
C THR A 115 -2.43 -3.10 2.27
N LEU A 116 -1.91 -4.18 1.65
CA LEU A 116 -1.94 -4.37 0.20
C LEU A 116 -3.35 -4.72 -0.31
N TRP A 117 -4.13 -5.53 0.40
CA TRP A 117 -5.46 -5.93 -0.07
C TRP A 117 -6.56 -5.30 0.76
N GLY A 118 -6.43 -5.32 2.09
CA GLY A 118 -7.44 -4.76 2.99
C GLY A 118 -7.68 -3.26 2.78
N GLY A 119 -6.62 -2.46 2.75
CA GLY A 119 -6.70 -1.01 2.52
C GLY A 119 -7.41 -0.64 1.21
N PRO A 120 -6.98 -1.15 0.05
CA PRO A 120 -7.64 -0.90 -1.23
C PRO A 120 -9.09 -1.40 -1.27
N VAL A 121 -9.39 -2.60 -0.74
CA VAL A 121 -10.77 -3.10 -0.67
C VAL A 121 -11.67 -2.16 0.14
N LEU A 122 -11.21 -1.70 1.31
CA LEU A 122 -11.95 -0.73 2.13
C LEU A 122 -12.15 0.60 1.39
N THR A 123 -11.11 1.09 0.70
CA THR A 123 -11.19 2.31 -0.12
C THR A 123 -12.26 2.18 -1.20
N THR A 124 -12.28 1.05 -1.92
CA THR A 124 -13.25 0.78 -2.97
C THR A 124 -14.66 0.60 -2.42
N MET A 125 -14.83 -0.13 -1.31
CA MET A 125 -16.14 -0.24 -0.65
C MET A 125 -16.68 1.13 -0.24
N ALA A 126 -15.85 1.99 0.34
CA ALA A 126 -16.23 3.33 0.74
C ALA A 126 -16.63 4.22 -0.45
N MET A 127 -15.97 4.04 -1.60
CA MET A 127 -16.27 4.76 -2.84
C MET A 127 -17.58 4.30 -3.50
N LEU A 128 -17.97 3.03 -3.34
CA LEU A 128 -19.15 2.44 -3.98
C LEU A 128 -20.43 2.50 -3.13
N LEU A 129 -20.29 2.58 -1.81
CA LEU A 129 -21.39 2.94 -0.89
C LEU A 129 -21.82 4.38 -1.13
#